data_AF-A0A9E3L3A9-F1
#
_entry.id   AF-A0A9E3L3A9-F1
#
_cell.length_a   1.000
_cell.length_b   1.000
_cell.length_c   1.000
_cell.angle_alpha   90.00
_cell.angle_beta   90.00
_cell.angle_gamma   90.00
#
_symmetry.space_group_name_H-M   'P 1'
#
loop_
_entity.id
_entity.type
_entity.pdbx_description
1 polymer ?
#
loop_
_entity_poly.entity_id
_entity_poly.type
_entity_poly.pdbx_seq_one_letter_code
_entity_poly.pdbx_strand_id
1 'polypeptide(L)'
;MPAHRAALLEVLCGGVIVKRSIRSGCVAFAFLLSIDIAAAQTPGCSTVSQTPAAQTLHCEGGITIVAENGARYSLKDRNHDGRIDSAELSSKALLLDVPKQPRDKTFEVRTPQAIAAVRGTKWAVDAADDKTSVFVARGRVAVGRSGGGGPGVVLGPGEGVDVESAGPLIVKRWPPARVAALMARLGQ
;
A
#
# COMPACT_ATOMS: atom_id res chain seq x y z
N MET A 1 -24.49 -52.57 29.20
CA MET A 1 -25.95 -52.45 29.01
C MET A 1 -26.44 -51.28 29.85
N PRO A 2 -27.47 -50.49 29.47
CA PRO A 2 -27.67 -49.66 28.26
C PRO A 2 -28.00 -48.18 28.64
N ALA A 3 -27.66 -47.18 27.81
CA ALA A 3 -28.49 -46.41 26.85
C ALA A 3 -29.38 -45.26 27.40
N HIS A 4 -29.20 -44.04 26.87
CA HIS A 4 -30.19 -43.00 26.47
C HIS A 4 -29.38 -41.86 25.78
N ARG A 5 -29.39 -41.59 24.45
CA ARG A 5 -30.43 -40.96 23.56
C ARG A 5 -31.04 -39.68 24.17
N ALA A 6 -31.21 -38.51 23.53
CA ALA A 6 -31.07 -38.02 22.14
C ALA A 6 -31.28 -36.46 22.11
N ALA A 7 -31.25 -35.86 20.89
CA ALA A 7 -31.66 -34.50 20.41
C ALA A 7 -30.49 -33.56 20.06
N LEU A 8 -30.13 -33.21 18.80
CA LEU A 8 -30.81 -32.86 17.52
C LEU A 8 -31.27 -31.39 17.43
N LEU A 9 -30.60 -30.57 16.58
CA LEU A 9 -31.17 -29.71 15.51
C LEU A 9 -30.03 -28.89 14.83
N GLU A 10 -29.60 -29.24 13.62
CA GLU A 10 -30.02 -28.72 12.29
C GLU A 10 -29.40 -27.37 11.90
N VAL A 11 -28.44 -27.42 10.96
CA VAL A 11 -28.27 -26.39 9.93
C VAL A 11 -28.25 -27.09 8.58
N LEU A 12 -29.28 -26.76 7.80
CA LEU A 12 -29.63 -27.30 6.50
C LEU A 12 -28.56 -26.93 5.45
N CYS A 13 -27.88 -27.93 4.89
CA CYS A 13 -27.29 -27.80 3.56
C CYS A 13 -28.27 -28.37 2.55
N GLY A 14 -28.80 -27.48 1.71
CA GLY A 14 -29.77 -27.77 0.66
C GLY A 14 -29.29 -28.89 -0.26
N GLY A 15 -30.20 -29.80 -0.54
CA GLY A 15 -29.98 -30.92 -1.44
C GLY A 15 -29.94 -30.48 -2.90
N VAL A 16 -29.08 -31.14 -3.67
CA VAL A 16 -29.30 -31.37 -5.10
C VAL A 16 -29.38 -32.88 -5.28
N ILE A 17 -30.60 -33.38 -5.47
CA ILE A 17 -30.87 -34.78 -5.79
C ILE A 17 -30.57 -34.97 -7.28
N VAL A 18 -29.38 -35.47 -7.61
CA VAL A 18 -29.07 -35.95 -8.97
C VAL A 18 -29.58 -37.38 -9.11
N LYS A 19 -30.72 -37.53 -9.79
CA LYS A 19 -31.35 -38.81 -10.12
C LYS A 19 -30.45 -39.56 -11.11
N ARG A 20 -29.84 -40.64 -10.63
CA ARG A 20 -28.85 -41.46 -11.35
C ARG A 20 -29.57 -42.42 -12.30
N SER A 21 -29.50 -42.16 -13.61
CA SER A 21 -29.82 -43.16 -14.65
C SER A 21 -28.56 -43.49 -15.42
N ILE A 22 -28.14 -44.75 -15.26
CA ILE A 22 -26.98 -45.36 -15.91
C ILE A 22 -27.39 -45.78 -17.32
N ARG A 23 -26.64 -45.33 -18.34
CA ARG A 23 -26.46 -46.08 -19.59
C ARG A 23 -25.15 -45.65 -20.29
N SER A 24 -24.37 -46.66 -20.62
CA SER A 24 -23.11 -46.74 -21.38
C SER A 24 -22.74 -45.57 -22.29
N GLY A 25 -21.46 -45.19 -22.24
CA GLY A 25 -20.77 -44.49 -23.33
C GLY A 25 -19.41 -43.96 -22.90
N CYS A 26 -18.32 -44.56 -23.39
CA CYS A 26 -16.94 -44.13 -23.20
C CYS A 26 -16.73 -42.67 -23.65
N VAL A 27 -16.31 -41.77 -22.75
CA VAL A 27 -15.30 -40.73 -23.00
C VAL A 27 -14.66 -40.35 -21.66
N ALA A 28 -13.42 -40.77 -21.43
CA ALA A 28 -12.62 -40.27 -20.32
C ALA A 28 -12.06 -38.89 -20.70
N PHE A 29 -12.73 -37.81 -20.27
CA PHE A 29 -12.21 -36.46 -20.41
C PHE A 29 -11.92 -35.89 -19.01
N ALA A 30 -10.73 -36.18 -18.50
CA ALA A 30 -10.22 -35.57 -17.28
C ALA A 30 -9.73 -34.15 -17.63
N PHE A 31 -10.64 -33.17 -17.61
CA PHE A 31 -10.29 -31.75 -17.65
C PHE A 31 -9.70 -31.37 -16.29
N LEU A 32 -8.36 -31.39 -16.20
CA LEU A 32 -7.61 -30.70 -15.15
C LEU A 32 -7.79 -29.19 -15.39
N LEU A 33 -8.76 -28.58 -14.69
CA LEU A 33 -8.90 -27.12 -14.69
C LEU A 33 -7.75 -26.53 -13.87
N SER A 34 -6.69 -26.12 -14.57
CA SER A 34 -5.65 -25.26 -14.02
C SER A 34 -6.29 -23.94 -13.60
N ILE A 35 -6.48 -23.75 -12.30
CA ILE A 35 -6.79 -22.44 -11.72
C ILE A 35 -5.50 -21.63 -11.75
N ASP A 36 -5.29 -20.88 -12.83
CA ASP A 36 -4.29 -19.82 -12.87
C ASP A 36 -4.69 -18.76 -11.85
N ILE A 37 -4.01 -18.77 -10.69
CA ILE A 37 -4.11 -17.68 -9.73
C ILE A 37 -3.36 -16.51 -10.38
N ALA A 38 -4.10 -15.64 -11.06
CA ALA A 38 -3.57 -14.37 -11.52
C ALA A 38 -3.15 -13.55 -10.30
N ALA A 39 -1.86 -13.63 -9.95
CA ALA A 39 -1.27 -12.69 -9.02
C ALA A 39 -1.46 -11.29 -9.63
N ALA A 40 -2.19 -10.42 -8.94
CA ALA A 40 -2.30 -9.02 -9.32
C ALA A 40 -0.89 -8.41 -9.23
N GLN A 41 -0.15 -8.42 -10.34
CA GLN A 41 1.15 -7.79 -10.42
C GLN A 41 0.92 -6.29 -10.54
N THR A 42 1.51 -5.52 -9.64
CA THR A 42 1.53 -4.06 -9.79
C THR A 42 2.52 -3.77 -10.92
N PRO A 43 2.08 -3.17 -12.04
CA PRO A 43 2.97 -2.96 -13.19
C PRO A 43 4.24 -2.24 -12.77
N GLY A 44 5.38 -2.76 -13.20
CA GLY A 44 6.69 -2.18 -12.90
C GLY A 44 7.18 -2.37 -11.47
N CYS A 45 6.48 -3.10 -10.58
CA CYS A 45 6.91 -3.36 -9.20
C CYS A 45 6.82 -4.83 -8.81
N SER A 46 7.84 -5.35 -8.12
CA SER A 46 7.87 -6.70 -7.58
C SER A 46 8.04 -6.68 -6.06
N THR A 47 7.39 -7.61 -5.36
CA THR A 47 7.61 -7.78 -3.91
C THR A 47 8.92 -8.52 -3.68
N VAL A 48 9.80 -7.93 -2.87
CA VAL A 48 11.12 -8.50 -2.55
C VAL A 48 11.13 -9.12 -1.15
N SER A 49 10.36 -8.55 -0.21
CA SER A 49 10.20 -9.12 1.12
C SER A 49 8.86 -8.75 1.74
N GLN A 50 8.41 -9.59 2.67
CA GLN A 50 7.21 -9.34 3.46
C GLN A 50 7.43 -9.84 4.88
N THR A 51 7.12 -8.99 5.84
CA THR A 51 7.20 -9.25 7.28
C THR A 51 5.83 -8.99 7.93
N PRO A 52 5.62 -9.36 9.20
CA PRO A 52 4.41 -8.98 9.91
C PRO A 52 4.20 -7.46 9.99
N ALA A 53 5.29 -6.68 9.98
CA ALA A 53 5.24 -5.22 10.08
C ALA A 53 5.02 -4.53 8.73
N ALA A 54 5.67 -5.00 7.67
CA ALA A 54 5.70 -4.30 6.38
C ALA A 54 6.02 -5.20 5.17
N GLN A 55 5.65 -4.75 3.99
CA GLN A 55 6.00 -5.31 2.68
C GLN A 55 6.98 -4.38 1.95
N THR A 56 8.04 -4.93 1.37
CA THR A 56 8.99 -4.17 0.55
C THR A 56 8.82 -4.53 -0.92
N LEU A 57 8.64 -3.49 -1.74
CA LEU A 57 8.57 -3.53 -3.19
C LEU A 57 9.84 -2.93 -3.79
N HIS A 58 10.31 -3.53 -4.89
CA HIS A 58 11.27 -2.90 -5.78
C HIS A 58 10.60 -2.64 -7.13
N CYS A 59 10.71 -1.41 -7.59
CA CYS A 59 10.08 -0.95 -8.81
C CYS A 59 11.09 -0.54 -9.86
N GLU A 60 10.65 -0.51 -11.12
CA GLU A 60 11.45 0.00 -12.22
C GLU A 60 11.93 1.43 -11.94
N GLY A 61 13.10 1.78 -12.48
CA GLY A 61 13.76 3.05 -12.16
C GLY A 61 14.45 3.05 -10.79
N GLY A 62 14.54 1.90 -10.11
CA GLY A 62 15.29 1.71 -8.87
C GLY A 62 14.56 2.23 -7.63
N ILE A 63 13.25 2.47 -7.72
CA ILE A 63 12.43 2.93 -6.61
C ILE A 63 12.21 1.77 -5.63
N THR A 64 12.44 2.02 -4.35
CA THR A 64 12.08 1.08 -3.27
C THR A 64 10.93 1.65 -2.48
N ILE A 65 9.88 0.85 -2.25
CA ILE A 65 8.73 1.22 -1.44
C ILE A 65 8.57 0.20 -0.32
N VAL A 66 8.51 0.66 0.92
CA VAL A 66 8.15 -0.14 2.07
C VAL A 66 6.77 0.30 2.53
N ALA A 67 5.79 -0.60 2.45
CA ALA A 67 4.43 -0.36 2.87
C ALA A 67 4.17 -1.01 4.21
N GLU A 68 3.65 -0.25 5.18
CA GLU A 68 3.18 -0.80 6.44
C GLU A 68 2.10 -1.88 6.20
N ASN A 69 2.08 -2.91 7.06
CA ASN A 69 1.09 -3.96 7.00
C ASN A 69 -0.32 -3.37 7.05
N GLY A 70 -1.15 -3.67 6.05
CA GLY A 70 -2.52 -3.15 5.93
C GLY A 70 -2.61 -1.70 5.45
N ALA A 71 -1.52 -1.10 4.96
CA ALA A 71 -1.58 0.17 4.24
C ALA A 71 -2.48 0.05 3.00
N ARG A 72 -3.25 1.11 2.72
CA ARG A 72 -4.11 1.18 1.54
C ARG A 72 -3.53 2.19 0.56
N TYR A 73 -3.00 1.68 -0.54
CA TYR A 73 -2.36 2.51 -1.55
C TYR A 73 -2.53 1.93 -2.95
N SER A 74 -2.31 2.78 -3.96
CA SER A 74 -2.13 2.35 -5.34
C SER A 74 -0.95 3.08 -5.97
N LEU A 75 -0.20 2.39 -6.82
CA LEU A 75 0.92 2.97 -7.57
C LEU A 75 0.40 3.36 -8.96
N LYS A 76 0.82 4.54 -9.43
CA LYS A 76 0.38 5.11 -10.69
C LYS A 76 1.60 5.41 -11.57
N ASP A 77 1.47 5.02 -12.82
CA ASP A 77 2.27 5.53 -13.93
C ASP A 77 1.35 6.47 -14.72
N ARG A 78 1.44 7.77 -14.44
CA ARG A 78 0.55 8.78 -15.04
C ARG A 78 0.95 9.12 -16.47
N ASN A 79 2.21 8.89 -16.83
CA ASN A 79 2.76 9.23 -18.13
C ASN A 79 2.86 8.02 -19.07
N HIS A 80 2.55 6.82 -18.58
CA HIS A 80 2.52 5.55 -19.31
C HIS A 80 3.88 5.13 -19.89
N ASP A 81 4.99 5.47 -19.20
CA ASP A 81 6.35 5.09 -19.59
C ASP A 81 6.83 3.76 -18.98
N GLY A 82 5.94 3.04 -18.26
CA GLY A 82 6.23 1.79 -17.57
C GLY A 82 6.76 1.98 -16.15
N ARG A 83 7.03 3.22 -15.74
CA ARG A 83 7.57 3.54 -14.42
C ARG A 83 6.57 4.31 -13.59
N ILE A 84 6.42 3.90 -12.34
CA ILE A 84 5.57 4.62 -11.41
C ILE A 84 6.14 6.01 -11.12
N ASP A 85 5.29 7.03 -11.16
CA ASP A 85 5.64 8.42 -10.85
C ASP A 85 4.78 9.00 -9.73
N SER A 86 3.84 8.22 -9.21
CA SER A 86 3.00 8.60 -8.09
C SER A 86 2.53 7.39 -7.28
N ALA A 87 2.32 7.60 -5.99
CA ALA A 87 1.57 6.71 -5.12
C ALA A 87 0.38 7.46 -4.53
N GLU A 88 -0.82 6.88 -4.64
CA GLU A 88 -2.00 7.34 -3.91
C GLU A 88 -2.10 6.54 -2.61
N LEU A 89 -2.07 7.20 -1.46
CA LEU A 89 -2.07 6.59 -0.13
C LEU A 89 -3.27 7.12 0.67
N SER A 90 -4.16 6.24 1.09
CA SER A 90 -5.36 6.61 1.85
C SER A 90 -5.36 6.15 3.30
N SER A 91 -4.45 5.24 3.69
CA SER A 91 -4.36 4.77 5.07
C SER A 91 -2.99 4.17 5.37
N LYS A 92 -2.49 4.46 6.59
CA LYS A 92 -1.21 4.03 7.16
C LYS A 92 0.00 4.61 6.43
N ALA A 93 1.17 3.99 6.62
CA ALA A 93 2.43 4.56 6.17
C ALA A 93 3.07 3.86 4.96
N LEU A 94 3.76 4.68 4.16
CA LEU A 94 4.75 4.27 3.18
C LEU A 94 6.10 4.92 3.51
N LEU A 95 7.19 4.18 3.33
CA LEU A 95 8.55 4.72 3.22
C LEU A 95 9.05 4.47 1.82
N LEU A 96 9.47 5.54 1.14
CA LEU A 96 9.93 5.49 -0.23
C LEU A 96 11.39 5.92 -0.29
N ASP A 97 12.21 5.17 -1.02
CA ASP A 97 13.50 5.63 -1.51
C ASP A 97 13.43 5.76 -3.03
N VAL A 98 13.34 7.01 -3.49
CA VAL A 98 13.26 7.35 -4.91
C VAL A 98 14.64 7.83 -5.35
N PRO A 99 15.27 7.20 -6.37
CA PRO A 99 16.52 7.68 -6.94
C PRO A 99 16.41 9.10 -7.51
N LYS A 100 17.56 9.74 -7.72
CA LYS A 100 17.60 11.10 -8.27
C LYS A 100 16.93 11.14 -9.64
N GLN A 101 15.94 12.02 -9.77
CA GLN A 101 15.18 12.20 -11.00
C GLN A 101 15.72 13.38 -11.82
N PRO A 102 15.51 13.37 -13.15
CA PRO A 102 15.69 14.56 -14.00
C PRO A 102 14.90 15.77 -13.48
N ARG A 103 15.30 16.99 -13.91
CA ARG A 103 14.71 18.24 -13.39
C ARG A 103 13.23 18.39 -13.73
N ASP A 104 12.80 17.86 -14.86
CA ASP A 104 11.45 17.87 -15.38
C ASP A 104 10.54 16.78 -14.80
N LYS A 105 11.12 15.78 -14.10
CA LYS A 105 10.36 14.70 -13.46
C LYS A 105 10.32 14.87 -11.94
N THR A 106 9.24 14.36 -11.33
CA THR A 106 9.06 14.27 -9.87
C THR A 106 8.31 12.99 -9.55
N PHE A 107 8.58 12.44 -8.37
CA PHE A 107 7.73 11.39 -7.79
C PHE A 107 6.84 12.02 -6.73
N GLU A 108 5.55 11.65 -6.72
CA GLU A 108 4.58 12.18 -5.76
C GLU A 108 4.00 11.08 -4.86
N VAL A 109 3.74 11.40 -3.60
CA VAL A 109 2.73 10.69 -2.80
C VAL A 109 1.57 11.63 -2.59
N ARG A 110 0.37 11.14 -2.91
CA ARG A 110 -0.90 11.86 -2.78
C ARG A 110 -1.73 11.19 -1.71
N THR A 111 -2.20 11.97 -0.75
CA THR A 111 -3.14 11.55 0.28
C THR A 111 -4.38 12.44 0.22
N PRO A 112 -5.44 12.15 1.00
CA PRO A 112 -6.59 13.04 1.07
C PRO A 112 -6.21 14.47 1.50
N GLN A 113 -5.22 14.64 2.38
CA GLN A 113 -4.84 15.94 2.93
C GLN A 113 -3.65 16.60 2.23
N ALA A 114 -2.70 15.82 1.70
CA ALA A 114 -1.43 16.35 1.19
C ALA A 114 -0.96 15.76 -0.14
N ILE A 115 -0.20 16.57 -0.87
CA ILE A 115 0.66 16.13 -1.96
C ILE A 115 2.09 16.38 -1.51
N ALA A 116 2.92 15.35 -1.56
CA ALA A 116 4.32 15.45 -1.24
C ALA A 116 5.17 14.97 -2.43
N ALA A 117 6.01 15.86 -2.94
CA ALA A 117 6.72 15.69 -4.20
C ALA A 117 8.25 15.74 -3.98
N VAL A 118 8.96 14.86 -4.68
CA VAL A 118 10.40 14.67 -4.51
C VAL A 118 11.17 14.54 -5.82
N ARG A 119 12.49 14.76 -5.72
CA ARG A 119 13.50 14.42 -6.73
C ARG A 119 14.72 13.83 -6.03
N GLY A 120 14.75 12.51 -5.82
CA GLY A 120 15.89 11.86 -5.18
C GLY A 120 15.87 11.93 -3.66
N THR A 121 14.92 11.24 -3.01
CA THR A 121 14.65 11.41 -1.58
C THR A 121 14.27 10.07 -0.95
N LYS A 122 14.75 9.82 0.29
CA LYS A 122 14.22 8.79 1.18
C LYS A 122 13.34 9.44 2.23
N TRP A 123 12.06 9.09 2.26
CA TRP A 123 11.05 9.81 3.05
C TRP A 123 9.83 8.95 3.32
N ALA A 124 9.11 9.27 4.39
CA ALA A 124 7.92 8.56 4.81
C ALA A 124 6.69 9.45 4.79
N VAL A 125 5.55 8.85 4.44
CA VAL A 125 4.22 9.46 4.51
C VAL A 125 3.33 8.54 5.33
N ASP A 126 2.68 9.09 6.35
CA ASP A 126 1.69 8.40 7.17
C ASP A 126 0.33 9.08 6.99
N ALA A 127 -0.61 8.38 6.36
CA ALA A 127 -1.97 8.84 6.15
C ALA A 127 -2.90 8.33 7.26
N ALA A 128 -3.35 9.26 8.10
CA ALA A 128 -4.44 9.07 9.04
C ALA A 128 -5.72 9.74 8.51
N ASP A 129 -6.85 9.49 9.16
CA ASP A 129 -8.17 9.91 8.70
C ASP A 129 -8.28 11.44 8.48
N ASP A 130 -7.69 12.24 9.38
CA ASP A 130 -7.78 13.71 9.37
C ASP A 130 -6.44 14.41 9.12
N LYS A 131 -5.36 13.64 8.99
CA LYS A 131 -3.99 14.16 8.95
C LYS A 131 -3.08 13.33 8.06
N THR A 132 -2.23 14.00 7.31
CA THR A 132 -1.06 13.38 6.69
C THR A 132 0.21 13.87 7.35
N SER A 133 1.02 12.93 7.83
CA SER A 133 2.34 13.24 8.40
C SER A 133 3.42 12.90 7.37
N VAL A 134 4.35 13.81 7.12
CA VAL A 134 5.47 13.61 6.19
C VAL A 134 6.78 13.76 6.94
N PHE A 135 7.72 12.83 6.76
CA PHE A 135 9.05 12.85 7.36
C PHE A 135 10.14 12.60 6.33
N VAL A 136 11.27 13.29 6.43
CA VAL A 136 12.39 13.16 5.50
C VAL A 136 13.58 12.48 6.18
N ALA A 137 13.96 11.30 5.71
CA ALA A 137 15.19 10.65 6.16
C ALA A 137 16.42 11.20 5.42
N ARG A 138 16.30 11.41 4.10
CA ARG A 138 17.37 11.94 3.24
C ARG A 138 16.76 12.72 2.07
N GLY A 139 17.40 13.82 1.66
CA GLY A 139 17.01 14.59 0.48
C GLY A 139 16.16 15.81 0.84
N ARG A 140 15.15 16.09 0.01
CA ARG A 140 14.18 17.18 0.20
C ARG A 140 12.79 16.74 -0.26
N VAL A 141 11.75 17.21 0.43
CA VAL A 141 10.35 16.98 0.04
C VAL A 141 9.65 18.32 -0.02
N ALA A 142 8.98 18.63 -1.12
CA ALA A 142 8.02 19.72 -1.19
C ALA A 142 6.64 19.17 -0.79
N VAL A 143 5.98 19.79 0.19
CA VAL A 143 4.67 19.37 0.71
C VAL A 143 3.67 20.50 0.56
N GLY A 144 2.51 20.18 0.00
CA GLY A 144 1.37 21.08 -0.11
C GLY A 144 0.05 20.35 0.17
N ARG A 145 -1.05 21.10 0.18
CA ARG A 145 -2.39 20.54 0.39
C ARG A 145 -2.96 19.93 -0.89
N SER A 146 -3.70 18.83 -0.76
CA SER A 146 -4.32 18.15 -1.91
C SER A 146 -5.40 18.97 -2.60
N GLY A 147 -6.21 19.73 -1.85
CA GLY A 147 -7.24 20.62 -2.41
C GLY A 147 -6.69 21.91 -3.05
N GLY A 148 -5.37 22.10 -3.03
CA GLY A 148 -4.76 23.39 -3.31
C GLY A 148 -5.01 24.42 -2.20
N GLY A 149 -4.44 25.61 -2.36
CA GLY A 149 -4.59 26.71 -1.42
C GLY A 149 -3.47 26.81 -0.37
N GLY A 150 -3.07 28.06 -0.09
CA GLY A 150 -1.98 28.40 0.82
C GLY A 150 -0.58 28.05 0.28
N PRO A 151 0.48 28.55 0.92
CA PRO A 151 1.85 28.20 0.56
C PRO A 151 2.18 26.76 0.97
N GLY A 152 2.90 26.05 0.10
CA GLY A 152 3.57 24.80 0.45
C GLY A 152 4.83 25.03 1.30
N VAL A 153 5.41 23.93 1.79
CA VAL A 153 6.67 23.95 2.55
C VAL A 153 7.67 22.96 1.96
N VAL A 154 8.96 23.20 2.21
CA VAL A 154 10.03 22.27 1.84
C VAL A 154 10.69 21.75 3.09
N LEU A 155 10.78 20.43 3.21
CA LEU A 155 11.38 19.72 4.33
C LEU A 155 12.79 19.24 3.96
N GLY A 156 13.71 19.32 4.91
CA GLY A 156 15.02 18.71 4.88
C GLY A 156 15.14 17.46 5.76
N PRO A 157 16.31 16.78 5.73
CA PRO A 157 16.54 15.56 6.50
C PRO A 157 16.29 15.78 7.98
N GLY A 158 15.61 14.84 8.64
CA GLY A 158 15.18 14.87 10.04
C GLY A 158 13.94 15.74 10.33
N GLU A 159 13.46 16.48 9.34
CA GLU A 159 12.27 17.31 9.49
C GLU A 159 11.02 16.53 9.11
N GLY A 160 9.91 16.96 9.68
CA GLY A 160 8.59 16.54 9.28
C GLY A 160 7.56 17.64 9.44
N VAL A 161 6.41 17.41 8.82
CA VAL A 161 5.25 18.29 8.86
C VAL A 161 4.00 17.44 9.02
N ASP A 162 3.04 18.00 9.73
CA ASP A 162 1.69 17.46 9.87
C ASP A 162 0.75 18.34 9.04
N VAL A 163 0.05 17.73 8.08
CA VAL A 163 -0.90 18.39 7.19
C VAL A 163 -2.30 18.00 7.60
N GLU A 164 -3.01 18.95 8.20
CA GLU A 164 -4.42 18.86 8.54
C GLU A 164 -5.26 19.65 7.51
N SER A 165 -6.58 19.58 7.64
CA SER A 165 -7.53 20.23 6.73
C SER A 165 -7.34 21.74 6.59
N ALA A 166 -6.87 22.41 7.65
CA ALA A 166 -6.65 23.85 7.70
C ALA A 166 -5.38 24.23 8.48
N GLY A 167 -5.11 25.53 8.61
CA GLY A 167 -4.01 26.07 9.41
C GLY A 167 -2.67 26.21 8.66
N PRO A 168 -1.62 26.73 9.31
CA PRO A 168 -0.30 26.83 8.70
C PRO A 168 0.41 25.46 8.66
N LEU A 169 1.22 25.24 7.62
CA LEU A 169 2.11 24.07 7.56
C LEU A 169 3.37 24.38 8.39
N ILE A 170 3.50 23.73 9.55
CA ILE A 170 4.62 23.98 10.48
C ILE A 170 5.66 22.88 10.37
N VAL A 171 6.80 23.20 9.74
CA VAL A 171 7.95 22.30 9.67
C VAL A 171 8.62 22.21 11.03
N LYS A 172 8.87 20.98 11.50
CA LYS A 172 9.53 20.71 12.78
C LYS A 172 10.61 19.65 12.59
N ARG A 173 11.66 19.75 13.40
CA ARG A 173 12.54 18.61 13.67
C ARG A 173 11.74 17.57 14.44
N TRP A 174 11.60 16.35 13.92
CA TRP A 174 10.87 15.32 14.65
C TRP A 174 11.75 14.72 15.76
N PRO A 175 11.22 14.52 16.98
CA PRO A 175 11.95 13.85 18.04
C PRO A 175 12.32 12.42 17.64
N PRO A 176 13.49 11.89 18.07
CA PRO A 176 13.93 10.54 17.72
C PRO A 176 12.90 9.45 18.03
N ALA A 177 12.19 9.55 19.16
CA ALA A 177 11.15 8.59 19.53
C ALA A 177 9.99 8.54 18.52
N ARG A 178 9.57 9.69 17.99
CA ARG A 178 8.51 9.77 16.97
C ARG A 178 8.98 9.10 15.66
N VAL A 179 10.22 9.37 15.26
CA VAL A 179 10.82 8.77 14.06
C VAL A 179 10.93 7.25 14.22
N ALA A 180 11.44 6.78 15.36
CA ALA A 180 11.60 5.36 15.65
C ALA A 180 10.26 4.61 15.65
N ALA A 181 9.20 5.20 16.21
CA ALA A 181 7.87 4.60 16.19
C ALA A 181 7.31 4.43 14.76
N LEU A 182 7.52 5.43 13.89
CA LEU A 182 7.14 5.33 12.48
C LEU A 182 7.97 4.26 11.75
N MET A 183 9.29 4.26 11.95
CA MET A 183 10.20 3.30 11.29
C MET A 183 9.94 1.86 11.73
N ALA A 184 9.58 1.62 12.99
CA ALA A 184 9.23 0.29 13.49
C ALA A 184 7.99 -0.28 12.78
N ARG A 185 6.95 0.54 12.53
CA ARG A 185 5.77 0.14 11.72
C ARG A 185 6.14 -0.23 10.29
N LEU A 186 7.22 0.36 9.78
CA LEU A 186 7.77 0.12 8.45
C LEU A 186 8.85 -0.98 8.43
N GLY A 187 9.08 -1.67 9.56
CA GLY A 187 10.10 -2.72 9.64
C GLY A 187 11.52 -2.23 9.35
N GLN A 188 11.84 -0.98 9.71
CA GLN A 188 13.17 -0.37 9.55
C GLN A 188 13.90 -0.23 10.89
#